data_AF-A0A2N1KN78-F1
#
_entry.id   AF-A0A2N1KN78-F1
#
_cell.length_a   1.000
_cell.length_b   1.000
_cell.length_c   1.000
_cell.angle_alpha   90.00
_cell.angle_beta   90.00
_cell.angle_gamma   90.00
#
_symmetry.space_group_name_H-M   'P 1'
#
loop_
_entity.id
_entity.type
_entity.pdbx_description
1 polymer ?
#
loop_
_entity_poly.entity_id
_entity_poly.type
_entity_poly.pdbx_seq_one_letter_code
_entity_poly.pdbx_strand_id
1 'polypeptide(L)' 'MVNATEMAKPFGKRPNDWLSLASTRAYIAELSNTRNNGNWIITERGQHTGGTWMHEDVALEFAR' A
#
# COMPACT_ATOMS: atom_id res chain seq x y z
N MET A 1 -0.88 2.09 -10.59
CA MET A 1 -1.18 1.96 -9.15
C MET A 1 -2.31 0.96 -8.97
N VAL A 2 -2.31 0.22 -7.87
CA VAL A 2 -3.28 -0.84 -7.56
C VAL A 2 -4.08 -0.45 -6.33
N ASN A 3 -5.39 -0.67 -6.35
CA ASN A 3 -6.24 -0.42 -5.19
C ASN A 3 -6.09 -1.55 -4.15
N ALA A 4 -5.28 -1.30 -3.13
CA ALA A 4 -5.03 -2.26 -2.05
C ALA A 4 -6.28 -2.52 -1.22
N THR A 5 -7.21 -1.56 -1.12
CA THR A 5 -8.49 -1.77 -0.43
C THR A 5 -9.31 -2.85 -1.12
N GLU A 6 -9.43 -2.79 -2.46
CA GLU A 6 -10.12 -3.84 -3.24
C GLU A 6 -9.39 -5.19 -3.16
N MET A 7 -8.04 -5.18 -3.22
CA MET A 7 -7.25 -6.41 -3.08
C MET A 7 -7.47 -7.09 -1.72
N ALA A 8 -7.65 -6.32 -0.65
CA ALA A 8 -7.77 -6.84 0.70
C ALA A 8 -9.16 -7.38 1.05
N LYS A 9 -10.21 -6.90 0.35
CA LYS A 9 -11.62 -7.30 0.56
C LYS A 9 -11.85 -8.82 0.60
N PRO A 10 -11.43 -9.62 -0.40
CA PRO A 10 -11.66 -11.07 -0.40
C PRO A 10 -10.97 -11.79 0.77
N PHE A 11 -9.91 -11.20 1.33
CA PHE A 11 -9.17 -11.78 2.45
C PHE A 11 -9.66 -11.27 3.82
N GLY A 12 -10.64 -10.37 3.86
CA GLY A 12 -11.09 -9.74 5.11
C GLY A 12 -10.03 -8.92 5.83
N LYS A 13 -8.96 -8.52 5.12
CA LYS A 13 -7.84 -7.75 5.67
C LYS A 13 -8.01 -6.25 5.38
N ARG A 14 -7.25 -5.41 6.09
CA ARG A 14 -7.17 -3.97 5.80
C ARG A 14 -5.75 -3.58 5.41
N PRO A 15 -5.55 -2.81 4.33
CA PRO A 15 -4.23 -2.29 3.96
C PRO A 15 -3.57 -1.51 5.10
N ASN A 16 -4.38 -0.80 5.90
CA ASN A 16 -3.90 -0.01 7.04
C ASN A 16 -3.20 -0.86 8.11
N ASP A 17 -3.66 -2.09 8.32
CA ASP A 17 -3.06 -2.98 9.33
C ASP A 17 -1.66 -3.42 8.86
N TRP A 18 -1.53 -3.73 7.57
CA TRP A 18 -0.23 -4.06 6.97
C TRP A 18 0.73 -2.86 6.96
N LEU A 19 0.23 -1.66 6.64
CA LEU A 19 1.00 -0.42 6.67
C LEU A 19 1.45 -0.03 8.09
N SER A 20 0.76 -0.51 9.12
CA SER A 20 1.11 -0.26 10.52
C SER A 20 2.24 -1.14 11.04
N LEU A 21 2.60 -2.22 10.34
CA LEU A 21 3.69 -3.12 10.73
C LEU A 21 5.05 -2.40 10.62
N ALA A 22 5.90 -2.59 11.62
CA ALA A 22 7.24 -2.01 11.64
C ALA A 22 8.10 -2.48 10.44
N SER A 23 7.96 -3.75 10.05
CA SER A 23 8.62 -4.32 8.87
C SER A 23 8.21 -3.61 7.58
N THR A 24 6.91 -3.36 7.40
CA THR A 24 6.38 -2.66 6.23
C THR A 24 6.89 -1.22 6.16
N ARG A 25 6.95 -0.53 7.29
CA ARG A 25 7.49 0.84 7.36
C ARG A 25 8.97 0.87 6.98
N ALA A 26 9.76 -0.09 7.45
CA ALA A 26 11.16 -0.22 7.07
C ALA A 26 11.31 -0.52 5.56
N TYR A 27 10.52 -1.45 5.03
CA TYR A 27 10.51 -1.78 3.60
C TYR A 27 10.24 -0.56 2.71
N ILE A 28 9.17 0.21 3.00
CA ILE A 28 8.82 1.41 2.22
C ILE A 28 9.94 2.46 2.31
N ALA A 29 10.56 2.62 3.48
CA ALA A 29 11.66 3.56 3.67
C ALA A 29 12.90 3.17 2.84
N GLU A 30 13.28 1.90 2.84
CA GLU A 30 14.39 1.38 2.02
C GLU A 30 14.09 1.47 0.52
N LEU A 31 12.85 1.16 0.13
CA LEU A 31 12.38 1.27 -1.25
C LEU A 31 12.46 2.71 -1.75
N SER A 32 12.03 3.67 -0.91
CA SER A 32 12.10 5.11 -1.20
C SER A 32 13.53 5.61 -1.30
N ASN A 33 14.46 5.05 -0.52
CA ASN A 33 15.88 5.41 -0.58
C ASN A 33 16.57 4.85 -1.83
N THR A 34 16.16 3.67 -2.28
CA THR A 34 16.77 2.97 -3.42
C THR A 34 16.26 3.49 -4.77
N ARG A 35 14.98 3.86 -4.85
CA ARG A 35 14.34 4.36 -6.07
C ARG A 35 13.81 5.77 -5.83
N ASN A 36 14.42 6.76 -6.46
CA ASN A 36 14.03 8.18 -6.33
C ASN A 36 12.79 8.56 -7.16
N ASN A 37 11.85 7.62 -7.36
CA ASN A 37 10.71 7.78 -8.26
C ASN A 37 9.39 7.46 -7.55
N GLY A 38 8.73 8.51 -7.05
CA GLY A 38 7.28 8.61 -7.05
C GLY A 38 6.52 8.06 -5.84
N ASN A 39 5.21 8.36 -5.86
CA ASN A 39 4.26 8.03 -4.80
C ASN A 39 4.10 6.50 -4.65
N TRP A 40 4.75 5.91 -3.65
CA TRP A 40 4.65 4.48 -3.33
C TRP A 40 3.26 4.08 -2.81
N ILE A 41 2.66 4.95 -2.01
CA ILE A 41 1.35 4.76 -1.40
C ILE A 41 0.61 6.10 -1.47
N ILE A 42 -0.63 6.06 -1.94
CA ILE A 42 -1.55 7.19 -1.91
C ILE A 42 -2.80 6.76 -1.16
N THR A 43 -3.10 7.44 -0.07
CA THR A 43 -4.35 7.24 0.67
C THR A 43 -5.29 8.39 0.35
N GLU A 44 -6.39 8.07 -0.32
CA GLU A 44 -7.47 9.01 -0.59
C GLU A 44 -8.64 8.72 0.35
N ARG A 45 -9.15 9.76 1.00
CA ARG A 45 -10.34 9.68 1.84
C ARG A 45 -11.52 10.24 1.07
N GLY A 46 -12.50 9.39 0.76
CA GLY A 46 -13.71 9.78 0.02
C GLY A 46 -14.78 8.69 0.12
N GLN A 47 -16.06 9.09 0.12
CA GLN A 47 -17.19 8.17 0.30
C GLN A 47 -17.39 7.21 -0.89
N HIS A 48 -16.98 7.63 -2.10
CA HIS A 48 -17.13 6.85 -3.34
C HIS A 48 -15.82 6.52 -4.06
N THR A 49 -14.77 7.32 -3.83
CA THR A 49 -13.45 7.16 -4.45
C THR A 49 -12.34 6.88 -3.43
N GLY A 50 -12.68 6.72 -2.15
CA GLY A 50 -11.70 6.49 -1.09
C GLY A 50 -11.04 5.12 -1.18
N GLY A 51 -9.73 5.08 -0.93
CA GLY A 51 -8.95 3.85 -1.03
C GLY A 51 -7.48 4.06 -0.69
N THR A 52 -6.80 2.94 -0.44
CA THR A 52 -5.34 2.90 -0.39
C THR A 52 -4.84 2.41 -1.73
N TRP A 53 -4.11 3.26 -2.44
CA TRP A 53 -3.50 2.95 -3.72
C TRP A 53 -2.01 2.68 -3.51
N MET A 54 -1.53 1.55 -3.99
CA MET A 54 -0.13 1.15 -3.88
C MET A 54 0.53 1.13 -5.27
N HIS A 55 1.82 1.45 -5.32
CA HIS A 55 2.65 1.12 -6.46
C HIS A 55 2.68 -0.40 -6.67
N GLU A 56 2.90 -0.88 -7.90
CA GLU A 56 2.86 -2.31 -8.24
C GLU A 56 3.83 -3.14 -7.38
N ASP A 57 5.07 -2.69 -7.24
CA ASP A 57 6.07 -3.35 -6.37
C ASP A 57 5.61 -3.47 -4.90
N VAL A 58 4.92 -2.45 -4.39
CA VAL A 58 4.40 -2.44 -3.01
C VAL A 58 3.17 -3.33 -2.91
N ALA A 59 2.32 -3.35 -3.94
CA ALA A 59 1.13 -4.19 -4.00
C ALA A 59 1.49 -5.68 -4.08
N LEU A 60 2.59 -6.03 -4.75
CA LEU A 60 3.10 -7.41 -4.79
C LEU A 60 3.57 -7.87 -3.42
N GLU A 61 4.34 -7.06 -2.69
CA GLU A 61 4.73 -7.38 -1.31
C GLU A 61 3.52 -7.43 -0.37
N PHE A 62 2.50 -6.59 -0.58
CA PHE A 62 1.25 -6.64 0.17
C PHE A 62 0.43 -7.91 -0.08
N ALA A 63 0.53 -8.50 -1.27
CA ALA A 63 -0.23 -9.70 -1.66
C ALA A 63 0.40 -11.02 -1.21
N ARG A 64 1.61 -10.97 -0.63
CA ARG A 64 2.36 -12.12 -0.15
C ARG A 64 1.77 -12.71 1.15
#